data_AF-A0A7C3TCC0-F1
#
_entry.id   AF-A0A7C3TCC0-F1
#
_cell.length_a   1.000
_cell.length_b   1.000
_cell.length_c   1.000
_cell.angle_alpha   90.00
_cell.angle_beta   90.00
_cell.angle_gamma   90.00
#
_symmetry.space_group_name_H-M   'P 1'
#
loop_
_entity.id
_entity.type
_entity.pdbx_description
1 polymer ?
#
loop_
_entity_poly.entity_id
_entity_poly.type
_entity_poly.pdbx_seq_one_letter_code
_entity_poly.pdbx_strand_id
1 'polypeptide(L)'
;MGDKYLSYCRNLPALVRACGLCQAMAFVEERADSKGAEGKAYDLIRQHAAKVLGYEANGLLDEIRRAPLEQYMAMTRNLLAAWVYHKRLAEAKLDTGNSNGGR
;
A
#
# COMPACT_ATOMS: atom_id res chain seq x y z
N MET A 1 9.87 -6.65 10.96
CA MET A 1 9.39 -6.38 9.58
C MET A 1 7.90 -6.06 9.54
N GLY A 2 7.07 -6.74 10.35
CA GLY A 2 5.63 -6.43 10.50
C GLY A 2 5.33 -4.97 10.86
N ASP A 3 6.06 -4.38 11.81
CA ASP A 3 5.75 -3.03 12.32
C ASP A 3 5.90 -1.93 11.26
N LYS A 4 6.92 -2.03 10.41
CA LYS A 4 7.12 -1.10 9.27
C LYS A 4 5.97 -1.23 8.27
N TYR A 5 5.62 -2.46 7.88
CA TYR A 5 4.51 -2.73 6.97
C TYR A 5 3.16 -2.22 7.55
N LEU A 6 2.91 -2.42 8.84
CA LEU A 6 1.73 -1.91 9.53
C LEU A 6 1.66 -0.38 9.48
N SER A 7 2.75 0.29 9.82
CA SER A 7 2.86 1.75 9.77
C SER A 7 2.55 2.28 8.36
N TYR A 8 3.15 1.69 7.33
CA TYR A 8 2.92 2.10 5.95
C TYR A 8 1.50 1.78 5.46
N CYS A 9 0.91 0.65 5.89
CA CYS A 9 -0.49 0.34 5.60
C CYS A 9 -1.46 1.37 6.19
N ARG A 10 -1.17 1.89 7.38
CA ARG A 10 -1.97 2.97 8.01
C ARG A 10 -1.87 4.28 7.23
N ASN A 11 -0.71 4.57 6.63
CA ASN A 11 -0.43 5.85 6.01
C ASN A 11 -0.81 5.93 4.53
N LEU A 12 -0.83 4.81 3.79
CA LEU A 12 -1.12 4.82 2.35
C LEU A 12 -2.44 5.54 1.98
N PRO A 13 -3.57 5.33 2.69
CA PRO A 13 -4.81 6.03 2.34
C PRO A 13 -4.71 7.55 2.51
N ALA A 14 -3.96 8.01 3.51
CA ALA A 14 -3.72 9.43 3.71
C ALA A 14 -2.85 10.00 2.59
N LEU A 15 -1.80 9.26 2.19
CA LEU A 15 -0.93 9.63 1.07
C LEU A 15 -1.72 9.75 -0.25
N VAL A 16 -2.52 8.73 -0.59
CA VAL A 16 -3.36 8.73 -1.80
C VAL A 16 -4.35 9.89 -1.81
N ARG A 17 -4.93 10.27 -0.66
CA ARG A 17 -5.82 11.43 -0.58
C ARG A 17 -5.09 12.77 -0.70
N ALA A 18 -3.85 12.85 -0.23
CA ALA A 18 -3.07 14.08 -0.25
C ALA A 18 -2.50 14.39 -1.65
N CYS A 19 -1.97 13.39 -2.35
CA CYS A 19 -1.25 13.59 -3.62
C CYS A 19 -1.85 12.82 -4.81
N GLY A 20 -2.92 12.06 -4.60
CA GLY A 20 -3.52 11.22 -5.63
C GLY A 20 -2.83 9.85 -5.77
N LEU A 21 -3.52 8.93 -6.46
CA LEU A 21 -3.07 7.55 -6.64
C LEU A 21 -1.73 7.45 -7.39
N CYS A 22 -1.54 8.24 -8.46
CA CYS A 22 -0.33 8.19 -9.28
C CYS A 22 0.93 8.55 -8.48
N GLN A 23 0.92 9.70 -7.78
CA GLN A 23 2.08 10.14 -7.00
C GLN A 23 2.32 9.24 -5.77
N ALA A 24 1.26 8.77 -5.12
CA ALA A 24 1.37 7.83 -4.02
C ALA A 24 2.04 6.52 -4.46
N MET A 25 1.66 5.97 -5.62
CA MET A 25 2.26 4.74 -6.12
C MET A 25 3.69 4.92 -6.63
N ALA A 26 4.01 6.07 -7.23
CA ALA A 26 5.38 6.39 -7.60
C ALA A 26 6.32 6.40 -6.37
N PHE A 27 5.87 6.99 -5.27
CA PHE A 27 6.61 6.96 -4.00
C PHE A 27 6.79 5.54 -3.45
N VAL A 28 5.75 4.71 -3.52
CA VAL A 28 5.82 3.31 -3.07
C VAL A 28 6.82 2.51 -3.91
N GLU A 29 6.84 2.68 -5.24
CA GLU A 29 7.79 2.00 -6.12
C GLU A 29 9.24 2.43 -5.84
N GLU A 30 9.50 3.74 -5.74
CA GLU A 30 10.84 4.25 -5.41
C GLU A 30 11.35 3.69 -4.07
N ARG A 31 10.46 3.58 -3.07
CA ARG A 31 10.81 3.02 -1.77
C ARG A 31 10.97 1.50 -1.80
N ALA A 32 10.25 0.79 -2.67
CA ALA A 32 10.37 -0.66 -2.82
C ALA A 32 11.78 -1.09 -3.27
N ASP A 33 12.45 -0.26 -4.07
CA ASP A 33 13.82 -0.48 -4.54
C ASP A 33 14.89 -0.30 -3.45
N SER A 34 14.51 0.24 -2.28
CA SER A 34 15.43 0.39 -1.15
C SER A 34 15.84 -0.96 -0.55
N LYS A 35 17.09 -1.08 -0.09
CA LYS A 35 17.56 -2.33 0.53
C LYS A 35 16.98 -2.53 1.93
N GLY A 36 16.86 -3.80 2.33
CA GLY A 36 16.51 -4.20 3.70
C GLY A 36 15.02 -4.34 3.97
N ALA A 37 14.63 -4.34 5.25
CA ALA A 37 13.26 -4.61 5.68
C ALA A 37 12.25 -3.53 5.25
N GLU A 38 12.72 -2.33 4.93
CA GLU A 38 11.89 -1.22 4.49
C GLU A 38 11.42 -1.38 3.05
N GLY A 39 12.35 -1.57 2.10
CA GLY A 39 11.97 -1.77 0.71
C GLY A 39 11.12 -3.01 0.52
N LYS A 40 11.41 -4.10 1.25
CA LYS A 40 10.52 -5.27 1.25
C LYS A 40 9.10 -4.97 1.78
N ALA A 41 8.94 -4.04 2.72
CA ALA A 41 7.61 -3.65 3.21
C ALA A 41 6.85 -2.82 2.17
N TYR A 42 7.54 -1.90 1.48
CA TYR A 42 6.95 -1.14 0.38
C TYR A 42 6.64 -2.02 -0.84
N ASP A 43 7.48 -3.00 -1.13
CA ASP A 43 7.22 -3.97 -2.20
C ASP A 43 5.97 -4.82 -1.92
N LEU A 44 5.75 -5.25 -0.67
CA LEU A 44 4.50 -5.90 -0.28
C LEU A 44 3.28 -4.99 -0.46
N ILE A 45 3.41 -3.70 -0.14
CA ILE A 45 2.34 -2.72 -0.37
C ILE A 45 2.03 -2.59 -1.87
N ARG A 46 3.08 -2.48 -2.69
CA ARG A 46 2.96 -2.44 -4.16
C ARG A 46 2.23 -3.69 -4.68
N GLN A 47 2.63 -4.87 -4.23
CA GLN A 47 2.00 -6.14 -4.62
C GLN A 47 0.53 -6.22 -4.20
N HIS A 48 0.18 -5.77 -3.00
CA HIS A 48 -1.21 -5.76 -2.55
C HIS A 48 -2.06 -4.74 -3.32
N ALA A 49 -1.52 -3.54 -3.56
CA ALA A 49 -2.19 -2.53 -4.37
C ALA A 49 -2.48 -3.06 -5.79
N ALA A 50 -1.50 -3.73 -6.40
CA ALA A 50 -1.66 -4.34 -7.72
C ALA A 50 -2.77 -5.40 -7.73
N LYS A 51 -2.76 -6.32 -6.75
CA LYS A 51 -3.81 -7.35 -6.59
C LYS A 51 -5.20 -6.76 -6.40
N VAL A 52 -5.33 -5.71 -5.60
CA VAL A 52 -6.61 -5.00 -5.40
C VAL A 52 -7.13 -4.41 -6.71
N LEU A 53 -6.22 -3.88 -7.53
CA LEU A 53 -6.57 -3.25 -8.79
C LEU A 53 -6.70 -4.24 -9.95
N GLY A 54 -6.31 -5.51 -9.77
CA GLY A 54 -6.37 -6.54 -10.81
C GLY A 54 -5.20 -6.48 -11.80
N TYR A 55 -4.05 -5.93 -11.38
CA TYR A 55 -2.85 -5.79 -12.20
C TYR A 55 -1.67 -6.54 -11.58
N GLU A 56 -0.63 -6.73 -12.39
CA GLU A 56 0.68 -7.16 -11.91
C GLU A 56 1.40 -6.02 -11.19
N ALA A 57 2.18 -6.37 -10.17
CA ALA A 57 2.92 -5.36 -9.40
C ALA A 57 3.93 -4.62 -10.30
N ASN A 58 4.59 -5.36 -11.19
CA ASN A 58 5.53 -4.81 -12.15
C ASN A 58 4.76 -4.09 -13.26
N GLY A 59 4.97 -2.78 -13.37
CA GLY A 59 4.27 -1.94 -14.36
C GLY A 59 2.95 -1.33 -13.85
N LEU A 60 2.56 -1.58 -12.59
CA LEU A 60 1.35 -0.99 -12.01
C LEU A 60 1.29 0.53 -12.18
N LEU A 61 2.40 1.23 -11.95
CA LEU A 61 2.44 2.69 -12.10
C LEU A 61 2.21 3.14 -13.54
N ASP A 62 2.68 2.39 -14.53
CA ASP A 62 2.45 2.70 -15.94
C ASP A 62 0.99 2.47 -16.34
N GLU A 63 0.35 1.43 -15.80
CA GLU A 63 -1.09 1.21 -15.96
C GLU A 63 -1.90 2.36 -15.36
N ILE A 64 -1.56 2.80 -14.14
CA ILE A 64 -2.22 3.94 -13.48
C ILE A 64 -2.04 5.23 -14.29
N ARG A 65 -0.86 5.46 -14.87
CA ARG A 65 -0.56 6.66 -15.68
C ARG A 65 -1.30 6.68 -17.01
N ARG A 66 -1.55 5.51 -17.61
CA ARG A 66 -2.21 5.37 -18.91
C ARG A 66 -3.73 5.24 -18.80
N ALA A 67 -4.25 5.00 -17.59
CA ALA A 67 -5.67 4.85 -17.35
C ALA A 67 -6.47 6.10 -17.78
N PRO A 68 -7.57 5.94 -18.52
CA PRO A 68 -8.54 7.01 -18.75
C PRO A 68 -9.06 7.56 -17.41
N LEU A 69 -9.46 8.83 -17.39
CA LEU A 69 -9.87 9.53 -16.15
C LEU A 69 -10.90 8.75 -15.32
N GLU A 70 -11.93 8.19 -15.97
CA GLU A 70 -12.97 7.39 -15.31
C GLU A 70 -12.41 6.14 -14.61
N GLN A 71 -11.47 5.46 -15.27
CA GLN A 71 -10.80 4.27 -14.74
C GLN A 71 -9.85 4.67 -13.62
N TYR A 72 -9.07 5.73 -13.79
CA TYR A 72 -8.20 6.26 -12.74
C TYR A 72 -8.98 6.62 -11.46
N MET A 73 -10.14 7.26 -11.61
CA MET A 73 -11.01 7.56 -10.47
C MET A 73 -11.57 6.29 -9.83
N ALA A 74 -11.93 5.28 -10.62
CA ALA A 74 -12.37 3.98 -10.11
C ALA A 74 -11.25 3.24 -9.37
N MET A 75 -10.04 3.19 -9.93
CA MET A 75 -8.84 2.62 -9.29
C MET A 75 -8.57 3.30 -7.96
N THR A 76 -8.63 4.64 -7.91
CA THR A 76 -8.41 5.39 -6.67
C THR A 76 -9.43 5.02 -5.59
N ARG A 77 -10.72 4.94 -5.94
CA ARG A 77 -11.79 4.55 -4.99
C ARG A 77 -11.64 3.10 -4.53
N ASN A 78 -11.37 2.18 -5.45
CA ASN A 78 -11.23 0.75 -5.18
C ASN A 78 -10.04 0.49 -4.26
N LEU A 79 -8.89 1.13 -4.52
CA LEU A 79 -7.72 1.02 -3.67
C LEU A 79 -8.03 1.51 -2.26
N LEU A 80 -8.61 2.71 -2.12
CA LEU A 80 -8.95 3.29 -0.81
C LEU A 80 -9.95 2.42 -0.04
N ALA A 81 -10.96 1.87 -0.71
CA ALA A 81 -11.96 1.00 -0.10
C ALA A 81 -11.34 -0.32 0.40
N ALA A 82 -10.51 -0.96 -0.42
CA ALA A 82 -9.80 -2.18 -0.03
C ALA A 82 -8.82 -1.93 1.12
N TRP A 83 -8.17 -0.77 1.14
CA TRP A 83 -7.14 -0.48 2.13
C TRP A 83 -7.67 -0.34 3.56
N VAL A 84 -8.97 -0.07 3.73
CA VAL A 84 -9.63 -0.14 5.05
C VAL A 84 -9.50 -1.54 5.64
N TYR A 85 -9.64 -2.59 4.83
CA TYR A 85 -9.51 -3.97 5.26
C TYR A 85 -8.04 -4.36 5.48
N HIS A 86 -7.13 -3.93 4.59
CA HIS A 86 -5.70 -4.18 4.77
C HIS A 86 -5.17 -3.59 6.08
N LYS A 87 -5.59 -2.36 6.43
CA LYS A 87 -5.27 -1.74 7.72
C LYS A 87 -5.78 -2.60 8.89
N ARG A 88 -7.07 -2.96 8.90
CA ARG A 88 -7.68 -3.75 9.98
C ARG A 88 -7.02 -5.12 10.14
N LEU A 89 -6.69 -5.78 9.03
CA LEU A 89 -6.04 -7.10 9.05
C LEU A 89 -4.60 -7.01 9.56
N ALA A 90 -3.86 -5.98 9.11
CA ALA A 90 -2.51 -5.74 9.59
C ALA A 90 -2.52 -5.45 11.10
N GLU A 91 -3.47 -4.65 11.58
CA GLU A 91 -3.67 -4.40 13.01
C GLU A 91 -3.98 -5.71 13.74
N ALA A 92 -5.01 -6.46 13.35
CA ALA A 92 -5.37 -7.70 14.01
C ALA A 92 -4.24 -8.75 14.08
N LYS A 93 -3.45 -8.90 13.00
CA LYS A 93 -2.39 -9.93 12.91
C LYS A 93 -1.05 -9.52 13.51
N LEU A 94 -0.76 -8.22 13.60
CA LEU A 94 0.55 -7.73 14.05
C LEU A 94 0.48 -7.12 15.44
N ASP A 95 -0.68 -6.65 15.89
CA ASP A 95 -0.89 -6.13 17.25
C ASP A 95 -0.83 -7.25 18.31
N THR A 96 -1.07 -8.50 17.90
CA THR A 96 -0.93 -9.71 18.74
C THR A 96 0.53 -10.05 19.10
N GLY A 97 1.51 -9.39 18.48
CA GLY A 97 2.94 -9.55 18.83
C GLY A 97 3.45 -8.57 19.90
N ASN A 98 2.67 -7.55 20.25
CA ASN A 98 3.11 -6.44 21.11
C ASN A 98 2.56 -6.52 22.55
N SER A 99 1.82 -7.58 22.87
CA SER A 99 1.20 -7.81 24.19
C SER A 99 1.93 -8.82 25.07
N ASN A 100 3.27 -8.88 25.03
CA ASN A 100 4.05 -9.63 26.03
C ASN A 100 5.39 -8.93 26.35
N GLY A 101 5.33 -7.98 27.27
CA GLY A 101 6.47 -7.20 27.74
C GLY A 101 6.08 -6.30 28.91
N GLY A 102 5.55 -6.90 29.98
CA GLY A 102 5.09 -6.15 31.14
C GLY A 102 4.47 -7.02 32.22
N ARG A 103 5.29 -7.88 32.83
CA ARG A 103 5.26 -8.24 34.25
C ARG A 103 6.50 -9.03 34.63
#